data_AF-A0A6M3KYV5-F1
#
_entry.id   AF-A0A6M3KYV5-F1
#
_cell.length_a   1.000
_cell.length_b   1.000
_cell.length_c   1.000
_cell.angle_alpha   90.00
_cell.angle_beta   90.00
_cell.angle_gamma   90.00
#
_symmetry.space_group_name_H-M   'P 1'
#
loop_
_entity.id
_entity.type
_entity.pdbx_description
1 polymer ?
#
loop_
_entity_poly.entity_id
_entity_poly.type
_entity_poly.pdbx_seq_one_letter_code
_entity_poly.pdbx_strand_id
1 'polypeptide(L)'
;MDMENKVVLTTRNYKAGYTVKEELVQTNFEAVPMSEPITDDMQELIDVITSKNHVIVKSAYTPRGDYIGNNKDAHYLIVKKGIKPEKANPTHNVCSIGFCEKEQKWYGWSHRDIYGFGIGSKVKKGDCCASSGYTSEYLAEHPEDDLSLSVGFVAKDLIDAKRMAISFASSVS
;
A
#
# COMPACT_ATOMS: atom_id res chain seq x y z
N MET A 1 9.22 10.08 -3.47
CA MET A 1 9.28 10.67 -2.12
C MET A 1 10.74 10.82 -1.80
N ASP A 2 11.26 12.05 -1.83
CA ASP A 2 12.69 12.31 -1.66
C ASP A 2 13.18 11.80 -0.30
N MET A 3 14.24 11.00 -0.34
CA MET A 3 14.84 10.37 0.85
C MET A 3 15.57 11.38 1.76
N GLU A 4 15.64 12.66 1.39
CA GLU A 4 16.41 13.69 2.10
C GLU A 4 15.78 14.21 3.40
N ASN A 5 14.49 13.93 3.67
CA ASN A 5 13.76 14.52 4.81
C ASN A 5 13.56 13.56 6.01
N LYS A 6 14.39 12.52 6.13
CA LYS A 6 14.13 11.42 7.05
C LYS A 6 15.38 10.92 7.78
N VAL A 7 15.32 10.93 9.12
CA VAL A 7 16.38 10.39 9.99
C VAL A 7 15.84 9.17 10.74
N VAL A 8 16.53 8.03 10.63
CA VAL A 8 16.20 6.83 11.41
C VAL A 8 16.73 7.01 12.84
N LEU A 9 15.83 7.03 13.82
CA LEU A 9 16.16 7.16 15.24
C LEU A 9 16.49 5.80 15.86
N THR A 10 15.62 4.81 15.63
CA THR A 10 15.81 3.45 16.13
C THR A 10 15.37 2.41 15.11
N THR A 11 15.96 1.23 15.19
CA THR A 11 15.59 0.07 14.37
C THR A 11 15.37 -1.13 15.26
N ARG A 12 14.24 -1.81 15.10
CA ARG A 12 13.87 -3.02 15.83
C ARG A 12 13.54 -4.15 14.86
N ASN A 13 14.28 -5.25 14.96
CA ASN A 13 14.01 -6.46 14.19
C ASN A 13 13.09 -7.39 14.99
N TYR A 14 12.02 -7.87 14.36
CA TYR A 14 11.08 -8.81 14.95
C TYR A 14 11.40 -10.23 14.46
N LYS A 15 11.31 -11.21 15.37
CA LYS A 15 11.51 -12.65 15.05
C LYS A 15 10.57 -13.16 13.97
N ALA A 16 9.42 -12.49 13.78
CA ALA A 16 8.45 -12.79 12.74
C ALA A 16 8.90 -12.37 11.32
N GLY A 17 10.09 -11.79 11.15
CA GLY A 17 10.65 -11.52 9.82
C GLY A 17 10.29 -10.15 9.25
N TYR A 18 10.17 -9.12 10.09
CA TYR A 18 10.07 -7.72 9.65
C TYR A 18 10.82 -6.79 10.59
N THR A 19 11.11 -5.59 10.10
CA THR A 19 11.83 -4.56 10.83
C THR A 19 10.95 -3.34 10.99
N VAL A 20 10.92 -2.76 12.19
CA VAL A 20 10.27 -1.47 12.45
C VAL A 20 11.35 -0.43 12.66
N LYS A 21 11.24 0.68 11.95
CA LYS A 21 12.08 1.86 12.15
C LYS A 21 11.24 2.97 12.76
N GLU A 22 11.77 3.59 13.81
CA GLU A 22 11.25 4.85 14.33
C GLU A 22 12.03 5.97 13.66
N GLU A 23 11.33 6.89 13.01
CA GLU A 23 11.90 7.79 12.01
C GLU A 23 11.42 9.20 12.28
N LEU A 24 12.35 10.15 12.40
CA LEU A 24 12.05 11.56 12.47
C LEU A 24 11.88 12.08 11.04
N VAL A 25 10.69 12.57 10.73
CA VAL A 25 10.33 13.05 9.40
C VAL A 25 10.02 14.55 9.49
N GLN A 26 10.67 15.34 8.65
CA GLN A 26 10.32 16.75 8.50
C GLN A 26 9.02 16.87 7.70
N THR A 27 8.06 17.58 8.27
CA THR A 27 6.82 17.95 7.60
C THR A 27 7.05 19.21 6.77
N ASN A 28 6.46 19.22 5.57
CA ASN A 28 6.45 20.36 4.65
C ASN A 28 4.99 20.66 4.29
N PHE A 29 4.16 20.87 5.31
CA PHE A 29 2.76 21.25 5.08
C PHE A 29 2.71 22.69 4.57
N GLU A 30 1.76 22.97 3.70
CA GLU A 30 1.46 24.31 3.20
C GLU A 30 -0.01 24.59 3.50
N ALA A 31 -0.27 25.67 4.24
CA ALA A 31 -1.64 26.12 4.49
C ALA A 31 -2.07 27.10 3.41
N VAL A 32 -3.09 26.73 2.64
CA VAL A 32 -3.65 27.57 1.56
C VAL A 32 -5.04 28.07 1.96
N PRO A 33 -5.29 29.38 2.03
CA PRO A 33 -6.61 29.92 2.32
C PRO A 33 -7.58 29.66 1.15
N MET A 34 -8.81 29.27 1.47
CA MET A 34 -9.84 28.92 0.49
C MET A 34 -10.70 30.12 0.06
N SER A 35 -10.58 31.27 0.73
CA SER A 35 -11.36 32.48 0.46
C SER A 35 -10.66 33.73 0.97
N GLU A 36 -10.93 34.86 0.33
CA GLU A 36 -10.49 36.20 0.75
C GLU A 36 -11.61 36.97 1.49
N PRO A 37 -11.27 37.96 2.33
CA PRO A 37 -9.91 38.39 2.70
C PRO A 37 -9.28 37.53 3.80
N ILE A 38 -7.94 37.46 3.80
CA ILE A 38 -7.16 36.82 4.88
C ILE A 38 -7.00 37.84 6.00
N THR A 39 -7.48 37.50 7.20
CA THR A 39 -7.26 38.33 8.40
C THR A 39 -5.88 38.07 9.01
N ASP A 40 -5.40 38.97 9.87
CA ASP A 40 -4.12 38.79 10.57
C ASP A 40 -4.08 37.49 11.38
N ASP A 41 -5.17 37.15 12.08
CA ASP A 41 -5.30 35.87 12.81
C ASP A 41 -5.21 34.65 11.88
N MET A 42 -5.73 34.75 10.65
CA MET A 42 -5.61 33.68 9.65
C MET A 42 -4.18 33.57 9.14
N GLN A 43 -3.49 34.69 8.96
CA GLN A 43 -2.09 34.71 8.54
C GLN A 43 -1.18 34.05 9.59
N GLU A 44 -1.41 34.33 10.88
CA GLU A 44 -0.67 33.68 11.97
C GLU A 44 -0.84 32.15 11.95
N LEU A 45 -2.07 31.67 11.76
CA LEU A 45 -2.34 30.22 11.63
C LEU A 45 -1.66 29.60 10.41
N ILE A 46 -1.68 30.31 9.26
CA ILE A 46 -1.00 29.87 8.04
C ILE A 46 0.50 29.72 8.29
N ASP A 47 1.13 30.70 8.93
CA ASP A 47 2.56 30.69 9.23
C ASP A 47 2.93 29.55 10.19
N VAL A 48 2.10 29.31 11.22
CA VAL A 48 2.31 28.21 12.18
C VAL A 48 2.19 26.85 11.49
N ILE A 49 1.16 26.63 10.67
CA ILE A 49 0.96 25.34 9.98
C ILE A 49 2.05 25.09 8.94
N THR A 50 2.47 26.15 8.25
CA THR A 50 3.49 26.08 7.19
C THR A 50 4.91 25.98 7.76
N SER A 51 5.10 26.31 9.04
CA SER A 51 6.39 26.15 9.70
C SER A 51 6.87 24.68 9.68
N LYS A 52 8.16 24.48 9.40
CA LYS A 52 8.77 23.16 9.35
C LYS A 52 8.71 22.51 10.74
N ASN A 53 7.90 21.45 10.85
CA ASN A 53 7.79 20.66 12.06
C ASN A 53 8.36 19.26 11.84
N HIS A 54 8.73 18.57 12.92
CA HIS A 54 9.17 17.18 12.86
C HIS A 54 8.15 16.26 13.53
N VAL A 55 7.90 15.12 12.91
CA VAL A 55 7.03 14.08 13.45
C VAL A 55 7.79 12.76 13.54
N ILE A 56 7.49 11.98 14.57
CA ILE A 56 8.04 10.64 14.73
C ILE A 56 7.07 9.63 14.12
N VAL A 57 7.55 8.87 13.13
CA VAL A 57 6.78 7.85 12.41
C VAL A 57 7.35 6.47 12.67
N LYS A 58 6.48 5.46 12.81
CA LYS A 58 6.87 4.04 12.94
C LYS A 58 6.52 3.27 11.69
N SER A 59 7.53 3.02 10.87
CA SER A 59 7.40 2.34 9.59
C SER A 59 7.91 0.92 9.67
N ALA A 60 7.19 -0.02 9.07
CA ALA A 60 7.56 -1.42 9.01
C ALA A 60 8.05 -1.80 7.60
N TYR A 61 9.06 -2.67 7.55
CA TYR A 61 9.73 -3.08 6.32
C TYR A 61 9.98 -4.59 6.30
N THR A 62 9.98 -5.18 5.09
CA THR A 62 10.42 -6.56 4.87
C THR A 62 11.94 -6.67 5.10
N PRO A 63 12.50 -7.89 5.21
CA PRO A 63 13.95 -8.08 5.31
C PRO A 63 14.73 -7.55 4.09
N ARG A 64 14.05 -7.37 2.95
CA ARG A 64 14.62 -6.77 1.73
C ARG A 64 14.57 -5.23 1.74
N GLY A 65 13.93 -4.63 2.75
CA GLY A 65 13.74 -3.19 2.85
C GLY A 65 12.48 -2.67 2.15
N ASP A 66 11.59 -3.55 1.66
CA ASP A 66 10.33 -3.13 1.05
C ASP A 66 9.39 -2.59 2.14
N TYR A 67 8.77 -1.43 1.93
CA TYR A 67 7.87 -0.83 2.90
C TYR A 67 6.55 -1.60 2.99
N ILE A 68 6.14 -1.98 4.20
CA ILE A 68 4.91 -2.75 4.46
C ILE A 68 3.75 -1.84 4.85
N GLY A 69 4.03 -0.74 5.57
CA GLY A 69 3.03 0.08 6.24
C GLY A 69 3.48 0.46 7.64
N ASN A 70 2.54 0.69 8.55
CA ASN A 70 2.89 0.94 9.95
C ASN A 70 3.13 -0.38 10.73
N ASN A 71 3.61 -0.27 11.98
CA ASN A 71 3.86 -1.44 12.83
C ASN A 71 2.60 -2.31 13.09
N LYS A 72 1.42 -1.71 13.21
CA LYS A 72 0.16 -2.44 13.43
C LYS A 72 -0.22 -3.25 12.20
N ASP A 73 -0.05 -2.67 11.00
CA ASP A 73 -0.34 -3.33 9.73
C ASP A 73 0.58 -4.54 9.55
N ALA A 74 1.90 -4.35 9.75
CA ALA A 74 2.86 -5.44 9.65
C ALA A 74 2.58 -6.56 10.67
N HIS A 75 2.21 -6.20 11.91
CA HIS A 75 1.82 -7.19 12.90
C HIS A 75 0.55 -7.96 12.48
N TYR A 76 -0.46 -7.27 11.93
CA TYR A 76 -1.68 -7.91 11.44
C TYR A 76 -1.39 -8.87 10.27
N LEU A 77 -0.68 -8.40 9.23
CA LEU A 77 -0.39 -9.19 8.05
C LEU A 77 0.52 -10.39 8.37
N ILE A 78 1.62 -10.17 9.08
CA ILE A 78 2.64 -11.20 9.27
C ILE A 78 2.29 -12.11 10.44
N VAL A 79 1.97 -11.54 11.60
CA VAL A 79 1.79 -12.34 12.83
C VAL A 79 0.40 -12.93 12.90
N LYS A 80 -0.65 -12.13 12.64
CA LYS A 80 -2.03 -12.62 12.77
C LYS A 80 -2.49 -13.42 11.54
N LYS A 81 -2.12 -12.99 10.34
CA LYS A 81 -2.54 -13.65 9.08
C LYS A 81 -1.51 -14.62 8.50
N GLY A 82 -0.24 -14.56 8.92
CA GLY A 82 0.81 -15.43 8.38
C GLY A 82 1.21 -15.09 6.94
N ILE A 83 0.90 -13.87 6.48
CA ILE A 83 1.18 -13.39 5.13
C ILE A 83 2.61 -12.87 5.08
N LYS A 84 3.38 -13.27 4.06
CA LYS A 84 4.72 -12.73 3.74
C LYS A 84 4.57 -11.60 2.72
N PRO A 85 4.71 -10.31 3.11
CA PRO A 85 4.43 -9.19 2.22
C PRO A 85 5.47 -9.01 1.12
N GLU A 86 5.01 -8.57 -0.03
CA GLU A 86 5.83 -8.17 -1.17
C GLU A 86 5.12 -7.07 -1.99
N LYS A 87 5.90 -6.40 -2.84
CA LYS A 87 5.36 -5.44 -3.79
C LYS A 87 4.68 -6.17 -4.94
N ALA A 88 3.49 -5.70 -5.35
CA ALA A 88 2.81 -6.23 -6.54
C ALA A 88 3.61 -5.95 -7.82
N ASN A 89 4.27 -4.78 -7.89
CA ASN A 89 5.20 -4.40 -8.94
C ASN A 89 6.51 -3.90 -8.30
N PRO A 90 7.70 -4.28 -8.82
CA PRO A 90 8.98 -3.77 -8.34
C PRO A 90 9.11 -2.24 -8.24
N THR A 91 8.40 -1.49 -9.07
CA THR A 91 8.43 -0.01 -9.07
C THR A 91 7.56 0.62 -7.98
N HIS A 92 6.68 -0.17 -7.34
CA HIS A 92 5.83 0.35 -6.27
C HIS A 92 6.65 0.72 -5.03
N ASN A 93 6.10 1.63 -4.23
CA ASN A 93 6.71 2.11 -3.00
C ASN A 93 6.24 1.35 -1.76
N VAL A 94 5.24 0.46 -1.88
CA VAL A 94 4.63 -0.26 -0.77
C VAL A 94 4.28 -1.69 -1.16
N CYS A 95 4.36 -2.61 -0.19
CA CYS A 95 3.85 -3.97 -0.33
C CYS A 95 2.32 -3.98 -0.35
N SER A 96 1.74 -4.68 -1.32
CA SER A 96 0.28 -4.77 -1.50
C SER A 96 -0.21 -6.19 -1.81
N ILE A 97 0.71 -7.17 -1.86
CA ILE A 97 0.38 -8.58 -1.99
C ILE A 97 1.28 -9.44 -1.10
N GLY A 98 0.92 -10.69 -0.87
CA GLY A 98 1.77 -11.60 -0.10
C GLY A 98 1.23 -13.02 0.00
N PHE A 99 2.14 -13.98 0.17
CA PHE A 99 1.78 -15.39 0.26
C PHE A 99 1.59 -15.82 1.72
N CYS A 100 0.51 -16.55 2.00
CA CYS A 100 0.31 -17.24 3.27
C CYS A 100 0.49 -18.75 3.08
N GLU A 101 1.62 -19.27 3.57
CA GLU A 101 1.99 -20.69 3.48
C GLU A 101 0.93 -21.59 4.14
N LYS A 102 0.40 -21.17 5.30
CA LYS A 102 -0.57 -21.97 6.05
C LYS A 102 -1.86 -22.18 5.26
N GLU A 103 -2.31 -21.17 4.53
CA GLU A 103 -3.55 -21.22 3.76
C GLU A 103 -3.35 -21.63 2.30
N GLN A 104 -2.10 -21.70 1.81
CA GLN A 104 -1.77 -21.88 0.40
C GLN A 104 -2.52 -20.86 -0.49
N LYS A 105 -2.49 -19.59 -0.06
CA LYS A 105 -3.17 -18.47 -0.74
C LYS A 105 -2.27 -17.28 -0.92
N TRP A 106 -2.48 -16.58 -2.03
CA TRP A 106 -1.97 -15.24 -2.29
C TRP A 106 -3.01 -14.21 -1.87
N TYR A 107 -2.60 -13.25 -1.05
CA TYR A 107 -3.43 -12.14 -0.64
C TYR A 107 -3.05 -10.88 -1.41
N GLY A 108 -4.06 -10.10 -1.79
CA GLY A 108 -3.91 -8.72 -2.20
C GLY A 108 -4.64 -7.81 -1.21
N TRP A 109 -4.14 -6.60 -1.01
CA TRP A 109 -4.76 -5.63 -0.12
C TRP A 109 -4.50 -4.18 -0.55
N SER A 110 -5.33 -3.29 -0.02
CA SER A 110 -5.09 -1.85 0.01
C SER A 110 -5.44 -1.29 1.39
N HIS A 111 -5.56 0.03 1.50
CA HIS A 111 -6.08 0.70 2.69
C HIS A 111 -7.56 0.37 2.97
N ARG A 112 -8.31 -0.14 1.97
CA ARG A 112 -9.76 -0.42 2.08
C ARG A 112 -10.08 -1.86 2.41
N ASP A 113 -9.37 -2.81 1.80
CA ASP A 113 -9.77 -4.22 1.86
C ASP A 113 -8.58 -5.18 1.69
N ILE A 114 -8.77 -6.44 2.08
CA ILE A 114 -7.83 -7.55 1.95
C ILE A 114 -8.56 -8.84 1.57
N TYR A 115 -8.11 -9.50 0.50
CA TYR A 115 -8.70 -10.75 0.05
C TYR A 115 -7.64 -11.78 -0.36
N GLY A 116 -7.94 -13.06 -0.13
CA GLY A 116 -7.04 -14.18 -0.38
C GLY A 116 -7.54 -15.12 -1.47
N PHE A 117 -6.67 -15.41 -2.43
CA PHE A 117 -6.91 -16.28 -3.58
C PHE A 117 -6.05 -17.53 -3.47
N GLY A 118 -6.67 -18.69 -3.61
CA GLY A 118 -5.99 -19.99 -3.72
C GLY A 118 -6.32 -20.70 -5.02
N ILE A 119 -5.73 -21.87 -5.24
CA ILE A 119 -6.08 -22.75 -6.37
C ILE A 119 -7.59 -23.03 -6.37
N GLY A 120 -8.22 -22.90 -7.54
CA GLY A 120 -9.67 -23.03 -7.73
C GLY A 120 -10.47 -21.75 -7.53
N SER A 121 -9.84 -20.65 -7.09
CA SER A 121 -10.51 -19.34 -7.01
C SER A 121 -10.97 -18.91 -8.41
N LYS A 122 -12.20 -18.39 -8.52
CA LYS A 122 -12.81 -18.03 -9.80
C LYS A 122 -13.28 -16.59 -9.79
N VAL A 123 -12.90 -15.82 -10.81
CA VAL A 123 -13.37 -14.46 -11.02
C VAL A 123 -14.84 -14.49 -11.45
N LYS A 124 -15.68 -13.74 -10.74
CA LYS A 124 -17.10 -13.55 -11.04
C LYS A 124 -17.36 -12.11 -11.48
N LYS A 125 -18.51 -11.90 -12.11
CA LYS A 125 -18.97 -10.56 -12.47
C LYS A 125 -19.13 -9.72 -11.19
N GLY A 126 -18.50 -8.56 -11.16
CA GLY A 126 -18.51 -7.63 -10.02
C GLY A 126 -17.38 -7.82 -9.02
N ASP A 127 -16.55 -8.87 -9.15
CA ASP A 127 -15.34 -8.99 -8.35
C ASP A 127 -14.34 -7.89 -8.74
N CYS A 128 -13.58 -7.36 -7.77
CA CYS A 128 -12.59 -6.30 -8.07
C CYS A 128 -11.49 -6.78 -9.03
N CYS A 129 -11.18 -8.08 -9.06
CA CYS A 129 -10.27 -8.65 -10.06
C CYS A 129 -10.79 -8.52 -11.50
N ALA A 130 -12.10 -8.29 -11.70
CA ALA A 130 -12.71 -8.19 -13.02
C ALA A 130 -12.76 -6.76 -13.59
N SER A 131 -12.21 -5.78 -12.86
CA SER A 131 -12.26 -4.36 -13.24
C SER A 131 -10.98 -3.63 -12.84
N SER A 132 -10.48 -2.78 -13.73
CA SER A 132 -9.37 -1.88 -13.41
C SER A 132 -9.79 -0.80 -12.41
N GLY A 133 -8.81 -0.29 -11.65
CA GLY A 133 -8.97 0.91 -10.81
C GLY A 133 -8.88 2.22 -11.60
N TYR A 134 -8.46 2.18 -12.87
CA TYR A 134 -8.32 3.34 -13.75
C TYR A 134 -9.57 3.60 -14.58
N THR A 135 -9.70 4.83 -15.09
CA THR A 135 -10.78 5.19 -16.02
C THR A 135 -10.54 4.61 -17.41
N SER A 136 -11.61 4.48 -18.20
CA SER A 136 -11.55 4.02 -19.59
C SER A 136 -10.64 4.86 -20.47
N GLU A 137 -10.61 6.18 -20.24
CA GLU A 137 -9.83 7.13 -21.02
C GLU A 137 -8.32 6.93 -20.78
N TYR A 138 -7.92 6.75 -19.51
CA TYR A 138 -6.53 6.49 -19.17
C TYR A 138 -6.04 5.17 -19.76
N LEU A 139 -6.85 4.09 -19.68
CA LEU A 139 -6.48 2.78 -20.22
C LEU A 139 -6.45 2.72 -21.75
N ALA A 140 -7.16 3.62 -22.43
CA ALA A 140 -7.04 3.74 -23.89
C ALA A 140 -5.65 4.22 -24.30
N GLU A 141 -5.01 5.05 -23.47
CA GLU A 141 -3.64 5.54 -23.66
C GLU A 141 -2.58 4.61 -23.01
N HIS A 142 -2.95 3.90 -21.95
CA HIS A 142 -2.09 3.01 -21.14
C HIS A 142 -2.69 1.61 -20.95
N PRO A 143 -2.88 0.82 -22.03
CA PRO A 143 -3.50 -0.49 -21.95
C PRO A 143 -2.70 -1.51 -21.10
N GLU A 144 -1.40 -1.31 -20.93
CA GLU A 144 -0.52 -2.14 -20.10
C GLU A 144 -0.84 -2.08 -18.60
N ASP A 145 -1.53 -1.03 -18.15
CA ASP A 145 -1.93 -0.83 -16.75
C ASP A 145 -3.25 -1.57 -16.42
N ASP A 146 -3.94 -2.14 -17.43
CA ASP A 146 -5.11 -2.98 -17.18
C ASP A 146 -4.71 -4.38 -16.70
N LEU A 147 -4.65 -4.53 -15.38
CA LEU A 147 -4.39 -5.80 -14.72
C LEU A 147 -5.67 -6.60 -14.42
N SER A 148 -6.82 -6.21 -14.99
CA SER A 148 -8.07 -6.94 -14.79
C SER A 148 -8.02 -8.34 -15.42
N LEU A 149 -8.80 -9.24 -14.85
CA LEU A 149 -8.93 -10.63 -15.26
C LEU A 149 -10.34 -10.87 -15.79
N SER A 150 -10.45 -11.68 -16.85
CA SER A 150 -11.74 -11.99 -17.43
C SER A 150 -12.65 -12.75 -16.45
N VAL A 151 -13.95 -12.43 -16.49
CA VAL A 151 -14.96 -13.20 -15.76
C VAL A 151 -14.89 -14.67 -16.20
N GLY A 152 -14.79 -15.57 -15.22
CA GLY A 152 -14.60 -16.98 -15.46
C GLY A 152 -13.14 -17.45 -15.38
N PHE A 153 -12.16 -16.55 -15.26
CA PHE A 153 -10.78 -16.92 -14.94
C PHE A 153 -10.74 -17.76 -13.65
N VAL A 154 -10.05 -18.90 -13.69
CA VAL A 154 -9.89 -19.81 -12.54
C VAL A 154 -8.40 -19.98 -12.28
N ALA A 155 -7.98 -19.77 -11.03
CA ALA A 155 -6.60 -20.03 -10.64
C ALA A 155 -6.29 -21.52 -10.69
N LYS A 156 -5.45 -21.95 -11.63
CA LYS A 156 -5.07 -23.37 -11.79
C LYS A 156 -3.91 -23.75 -10.88
N ASP A 157 -3.10 -22.77 -10.53
CA ASP A 157 -1.92 -22.91 -9.68
C ASP A 157 -1.73 -21.67 -8.80
N LEU A 158 -0.63 -21.65 -8.04
CA LEU A 158 -0.29 -20.53 -7.17
C LEU A 158 0.17 -19.28 -7.95
N ILE A 159 0.61 -19.42 -9.19
CA ILE A 159 1.01 -18.29 -10.04
C ILE A 159 -0.26 -17.55 -10.47
N ASP A 160 -1.30 -18.27 -10.89
CA ASP A 160 -2.59 -17.68 -11.20
C ASP A 160 -3.24 -17.04 -9.96
N ALA A 161 -3.14 -17.69 -8.79
CA ALA A 161 -3.62 -17.10 -7.55
C ALA A 161 -2.90 -15.78 -7.22
N LYS A 162 -1.58 -15.71 -7.45
CA LYS A 162 -0.81 -14.47 -7.32
C LYS A 162 -1.29 -13.41 -8.31
N ARG A 163 -1.59 -13.78 -9.57
CA ARG A 163 -2.15 -12.86 -10.56
C ARG A 163 -3.49 -12.28 -10.11
N MET A 164 -4.35 -13.09 -9.49
CA MET A 164 -5.60 -12.59 -8.90
C MET A 164 -5.37 -11.61 -7.75
N ALA A 165 -4.40 -11.90 -6.86
CA ALA A 165 -4.02 -11.00 -5.78
C ALA A 165 -3.47 -9.65 -6.29
N ILE A 166 -2.64 -9.68 -7.34
CA ILE A 166 -2.12 -8.47 -8.01
C ILE A 166 -3.27 -7.66 -8.61
N SER A 167 -4.15 -8.30 -9.38
CA SER A 167 -5.31 -7.67 -10.00
C SER A 167 -6.23 -7.02 -8.97
N PHE A 168 -6.54 -7.77 -7.89
CA PHE A 168 -7.32 -7.25 -6.76
C PHE A 168 -6.66 -6.01 -6.15
N ALA A 169 -5.38 -6.10 -5.78
CA ALA A 169 -4.65 -5.01 -5.17
C ALA A 169 -4.63 -3.77 -6.08
N SER A 170 -4.43 -3.95 -7.40
CA SER A 170 -4.46 -2.86 -8.37
C SER A 170 -5.83 -2.20 -8.50
N SER A 171 -6.92 -2.97 -8.41
CA SER A 171 -8.29 -2.45 -8.50
C SER A 171 -8.71 -1.65 -7.26
N VAL A 172 -8.22 -2.04 -6.07
CA VAL A 172 -8.63 -1.43 -4.80
C VAL A 172 -7.63 -0.41 -4.24
N SER A 173 -6.49 -0.19 -4.91
CA SER A 173 -5.46 0.78 -4.53
C SER A 173 -5.89 2.22 -4.73
#